data_AF-A0A6I4N976-F1
#
_entry.id   AF-A0A6I4N976-F1
#
_cell.length_a   1.000
_cell.length_b   1.000
_cell.length_c   1.000
_cell.angle_alpha   90.00
_cell.angle_beta   90.00
_cell.angle_gamma   90.00
#
_symmetry.space_group_name_H-M   'P 1'
#
loop_
_entity.id
_entity.type
_entity.pdbx_description
1 polymer ?
#
loop_
_entity_poly.entity_id
_entity_poly.type
_entity_poly.pdbx_seq_one_letter_code
_entity_poly.pdbx_strand_id
1 'polypeptide(L)'
;MTHEIIDYGQFAERLERQQKCSRWSLLEEVQREWGYEDPGGEPGHSRWGGENKRHGIDWALPIPQALNEWWDSPLNSFAFNPRLYWVHTQWPPKISELDADTHVAATHPADTRVCVFMSEYHYAHEWGYLAAEAELPDPRVFVSIGGEWVEQSRSLSEFLMQLAFERMPAHYGWTLRFGRDTVDADPEVVRRLESSYRELGLLPWQGMGTDALSYGAPDAVIRHGRGPGADFKIVINARTREALLDVARTLGLEWTDKDIRPPAEVPPPLEDLGPVALAAGDADPRGRWTVLTREHPQPPVVAGAAAGLVEAPGTLRAVASLQGPTLLVAGDSEGRVHVRETDDEDPETITLALHRAPVTSVTCVELASGARLVLSGDAHGVIRYWSTRRKPLRAPFARRSIPVASLASAVLPTGPALAAAWADGLVRVWDLASDAVANLRLGTGIKFLGLDADGTLHVTDAESTAALRLDLAKLWPHRDLQLRLESVDWGSLWTARGPGHMIPELIGKVTSDDKKTAMDAVHDLYRLLVSKEASSTAAVPAIPFLVELMTDPDNRSRSTLLLLIADLADVHQARGGRGDAQLAAVREALPVLRYLHDDPEGPIRWAANELEQNCAAR
;
A
#
# COMPACT_ATOMS: atom_id res chain seq x y z
N MET A 1 29.77 -1.69 7.35
CA MET A 1 29.93 -0.22 7.43
C MET A 1 29.55 0.19 8.85
N THR A 2 30.30 1.10 9.48
CA THR A 2 29.98 1.60 10.83
C THR A 2 28.72 2.45 10.78
N HIS A 3 27.71 2.12 11.59
CA HIS A 3 26.45 2.86 11.71
C HIS A 3 26.72 4.29 12.21
N GLU A 4 26.22 5.29 11.48
CA GLU A 4 26.33 6.70 11.89
C GLU A 4 25.23 7.03 12.89
N ILE A 5 25.64 7.45 14.09
CA ILE A 5 24.73 7.90 15.16
C ILE A 5 24.23 9.29 14.84
N ILE A 6 22.91 9.47 14.83
CA ILE A 6 22.27 10.75 14.60
C ILE A 6 21.69 11.27 15.92
N ASP A 7 22.14 12.44 16.36
CA ASP A 7 21.69 13.04 17.61
C ASP A 7 20.45 13.92 17.39
N TYR A 8 19.27 13.36 17.66
CA TYR A 8 18.02 14.12 17.59
C TYR A 8 17.90 15.17 18.71
N GLY A 9 18.75 15.14 19.75
CA GLY A 9 18.80 16.18 20.78
C GLY A 9 19.20 17.56 20.24
N GLN A 10 19.82 17.60 19.05
CA GLN A 10 20.17 18.82 18.31
C GLN A 10 19.11 19.21 17.26
N PHE A 11 17.97 18.51 17.21
CA PHE A 11 16.98 18.73 16.15
C PHE A 11 16.36 20.13 16.18
N ALA A 12 16.12 20.72 17.36
CA ALA A 12 15.60 22.08 17.47
C ALA A 12 16.52 23.11 16.76
N GLU A 13 17.84 22.92 16.85
CA GLU A 13 18.82 23.79 16.16
C GLU A 13 18.82 23.54 14.64
N ARG A 14 18.54 22.31 14.19
CA ARG A 14 18.33 21.98 12.77
C ARG A 14 17.08 22.67 12.23
N LEU A 15 15.98 22.65 12.99
CA LEU A 15 14.72 23.31 12.66
C LEU A 15 14.89 24.84 12.54
N GLU A 16 15.63 25.48 13.44
CA GLU A 16 15.97 26.91 13.33
C GLU A 16 16.83 27.23 12.10
N ARG A 17 17.81 26.37 11.77
CA ARG A 17 18.68 26.55 10.59
C ARG A 17 17.93 26.38 9.28
N GLN A 18 16.92 25.51 9.22
CA GLN A 18 16.10 25.26 8.03
C GLN A 18 15.48 26.54 7.48
N GLN A 19 15.17 27.52 8.33
CA GLN A 19 14.65 28.84 7.92
C GLN A 19 15.59 29.59 6.94
N LYS A 20 16.84 29.16 6.79
CA LYS A 20 17.86 29.73 5.89
C LYS A 20 18.13 28.86 4.65
N CYS A 21 17.43 27.74 4.49
CA CYS A 21 17.63 26.76 3.41
C CYS A 21 16.31 26.50 2.66
N SER A 22 16.32 25.55 1.72
CA SER A 22 15.08 25.10 1.07
C SER A 22 14.11 24.53 2.11
N ARG A 23 12.82 24.88 1.98
CA ARG A 23 11.73 24.50 2.89
C ARG A 23 11.67 23.00 3.16
N TRP A 24 12.06 22.15 2.20
CA TRP A 24 11.88 20.70 2.31
C TRP A 24 13.14 19.94 2.68
N SER A 25 14.32 20.56 2.66
CA SER A 25 15.59 19.85 2.84
C SER A 25 15.70 19.11 4.17
N LEU A 26 15.22 19.70 5.27
CA LEU A 26 15.24 19.02 6.57
C LEU A 26 14.28 17.84 6.60
N LEU A 27 13.09 17.95 5.98
CA LEU A 27 12.12 16.86 5.91
C LEU A 27 12.68 15.70 5.10
N GLU A 28 13.32 15.99 3.98
CA GLU A 28 13.99 15.00 3.14
C GLU A 28 15.13 14.29 3.90
N GLU A 29 15.93 15.04 4.65
CA GLU A 29 16.98 14.50 5.52
C GLU A 29 16.39 13.55 6.55
N VAL A 30 15.45 14.01 7.38
CA VAL A 30 14.81 13.20 8.44
C VAL A 30 14.19 11.92 7.89
N GLN A 31 13.49 12.00 6.76
CA GLN A 31 12.91 10.82 6.12
C GLN A 31 13.99 9.77 5.81
N ARG A 32 15.11 10.19 5.20
CA ARG A 32 16.23 9.29 4.88
C ARG A 32 16.92 8.75 6.13
N GLU A 33 17.07 9.56 7.17
CA GLU A 33 17.66 9.12 8.44
C GLU A 33 16.87 7.96 9.06
N TRP A 34 15.54 8.04 8.98
CA TRP A 34 14.62 6.98 9.41
C TRP A 34 14.46 5.86 8.37
N GLY A 35 15.27 5.81 7.32
CA GLY A 35 15.27 4.69 6.36
C GLY A 35 14.19 4.77 5.29
N TYR A 36 13.51 5.90 5.13
CA TYR A 36 12.73 6.13 3.92
C TYR A 36 13.67 6.35 2.75
N GLU A 37 13.69 5.38 1.85
CA GLU A 37 14.33 5.50 0.55
C GLU A 37 13.27 5.97 -0.46
N ASP A 38 13.59 7.00 -1.24
CA ASP A 38 12.80 7.36 -2.42
C ASP A 38 12.70 6.11 -3.27
N PRO A 39 11.49 5.54 -3.41
CA PRO A 39 11.40 4.26 -4.04
C PRO A 39 11.62 4.39 -5.58
N GLY A 40 11.73 5.62 -6.12
CA GLY A 40 11.87 5.94 -7.54
C GLY A 40 10.52 6.09 -8.27
N GLY A 41 10.51 6.40 -9.57
CA GLY A 41 9.28 6.42 -10.39
C GLY A 41 8.26 7.55 -10.07
N GLU A 42 7.07 7.48 -10.67
CA GLU A 42 5.99 8.47 -10.43
C GLU A 42 5.18 8.07 -9.17
N PRO A 43 4.65 9.03 -8.38
CA PRO A 43 3.89 8.73 -7.18
C PRO A 43 2.62 7.89 -7.44
N GLY A 44 2.30 6.96 -6.54
CA GLY A 44 1.09 6.13 -6.62
C GLY A 44 -0.20 6.91 -6.35
N HIS A 45 -0.10 8.02 -5.62
CA HIS A 45 -1.17 8.98 -5.37
C HIS A 45 -0.77 10.33 -5.98
N SER A 46 -1.60 10.81 -6.92
CA SER A 46 -1.48 12.19 -7.39
C SER A 46 -2.22 13.13 -6.45
N ARG A 47 -1.89 14.43 -6.48
CA ARG A 47 -2.68 15.44 -5.77
C ARG A 47 -4.16 15.43 -6.15
N TRP A 48 -4.52 15.01 -7.36
CA TRP A 48 -5.92 14.86 -7.77
C TRP A 48 -6.57 13.52 -7.40
N GLY A 49 -5.81 12.60 -6.80
CA GLY A 49 -6.25 11.26 -6.43
C GLY A 49 -6.73 11.13 -4.98
N GLY A 50 -6.84 12.24 -4.24
CA GLY A 50 -7.51 12.27 -2.95
C GLY A 50 -9.03 12.08 -3.08
N GLU A 51 -9.73 11.88 -1.96
CA GLU A 51 -11.19 11.60 -1.91
C GLU A 51 -12.10 12.80 -2.29
N ASN A 52 -11.52 13.77 -2.98
CA ASN A 52 -12.15 15.03 -3.29
C ASN A 52 -13.35 14.87 -4.23
N LYS A 53 -14.53 15.15 -3.69
CA LYS A 53 -15.70 15.51 -4.50
C LYS A 53 -15.56 17.00 -4.86
N ARG A 54 -15.98 17.41 -6.07
CA ARG A 54 -15.97 18.84 -6.49
C ARG A 54 -16.78 19.77 -5.57
N HIS A 55 -17.58 19.21 -4.66
CA HIS A 55 -18.45 19.92 -3.73
C HIS A 55 -17.66 20.34 -2.47
N GLY A 56 -17.82 21.60 -2.04
CA GLY A 56 -17.14 22.15 -0.85
C GLY A 56 -15.79 22.83 -1.12
N ILE A 57 -15.32 22.88 -2.38
CA ILE A 57 -14.12 23.63 -2.76
C ILE A 57 -14.50 25.08 -3.07
N ASP A 58 -13.82 26.03 -2.43
CA ASP A 58 -13.89 27.44 -2.80
C ASP A 58 -12.78 27.79 -3.80
N TRP A 59 -13.14 27.85 -5.08
CA TRP A 59 -12.19 28.11 -6.18
C TRP A 59 -11.65 29.55 -6.21
N ALA A 60 -12.19 30.45 -5.39
CA ALA A 60 -11.69 31.81 -5.28
C ALA A 60 -10.48 31.91 -4.35
N LEU A 61 -10.28 30.94 -3.45
CA LEU A 61 -9.14 30.92 -2.54
C LEU A 61 -7.89 30.35 -3.23
N PRO A 62 -6.72 31.01 -3.08
CA PRO A 62 -5.47 30.45 -3.53
C PRO A 62 -5.09 29.23 -2.68
N ILE A 63 -4.27 28.35 -3.26
CA ILE A 63 -3.71 27.23 -2.51
C ILE A 63 -2.28 27.60 -2.08
N PRO A 64 -1.93 27.45 -0.78
CA PRO A 64 -0.61 27.80 -0.27
C PRO A 64 0.54 27.21 -1.08
N GLN A 65 1.61 27.98 -1.23
CA GLN A 65 2.82 27.57 -1.95
C GLN A 65 3.40 26.27 -1.38
N ALA A 66 3.49 26.16 -0.05
CA ALA A 66 4.02 24.98 0.62
C ALA A 66 3.23 23.71 0.29
N LEU A 67 1.89 23.78 0.21
CA LEU A 67 1.08 22.62 -0.13
C LEU A 67 1.27 22.20 -1.61
N ASN A 68 1.41 23.16 -2.53
CA ASN A 68 1.77 22.88 -3.93
C ASN A 68 3.14 22.18 -4.02
N GLU A 69 4.16 22.78 -3.41
CA GLU A 69 5.53 22.27 -3.46
C GLU A 69 5.67 20.89 -2.81
N TRP A 70 4.98 20.65 -1.69
CA TRP A 70 4.95 19.34 -1.07
C TRP A 70 4.36 18.28 -2.01
N TRP A 71 3.26 18.59 -2.69
CA TRP A 71 2.67 17.69 -3.69
C TRP A 71 3.55 17.46 -4.91
N ASP A 72 4.29 18.49 -5.33
CA ASP A 72 5.18 18.43 -6.48
C ASP A 72 6.57 17.87 -6.10
N SER A 73 6.85 17.66 -4.81
CA SER A 73 8.12 17.12 -4.33
C SER A 73 8.28 15.65 -4.74
N PRO A 74 9.40 15.27 -5.38
CA PRO A 74 9.68 13.89 -5.73
C PRO A 74 9.94 13.00 -4.51
N LEU A 75 10.07 13.59 -3.32
CA LEU A 75 10.33 12.93 -2.04
C LEU A 75 9.11 12.96 -1.11
N ASN A 76 7.94 13.28 -1.66
CA ASN A 76 6.68 13.19 -0.95
C ASN A 76 6.33 11.71 -0.70
N SER A 77 6.81 11.17 0.42
CA SER A 77 6.55 9.79 0.84
C SER A 77 5.07 9.44 0.95
N PHE A 78 4.20 10.41 1.23
CA PHE A 78 2.75 10.20 1.19
C PHE A 78 2.27 9.87 -0.22
N ALA A 79 2.73 10.63 -1.21
CA ALA A 79 2.36 10.42 -2.61
C ALA A 79 2.78 9.02 -3.11
N PHE A 80 3.75 8.37 -2.46
CA PHE A 80 4.14 6.98 -2.75
C PHE A 80 3.44 5.93 -1.89
N ASN A 81 3.20 6.21 -0.61
CA ASN A 81 2.54 5.29 0.30
C ASN A 81 1.76 6.05 1.39
N PRO A 82 0.47 6.38 1.15
CA PRO A 82 -0.33 7.14 2.10
C PRO A 82 -0.62 6.36 3.39
N ARG A 83 -0.52 5.02 3.35
CA ARG A 83 -0.67 4.16 4.52
C ARG A 83 0.46 4.32 5.54
N LEU A 84 1.60 4.93 5.16
CA LEU A 84 2.63 5.33 6.12
C LEU A 84 2.09 6.34 7.14
N TYR A 85 1.09 7.13 6.75
CA TYR A 85 0.63 8.26 7.54
C TYR A 85 -0.76 8.06 8.16
N TRP A 86 -1.54 7.09 7.68
CA TRP A 86 -2.93 6.87 8.08
C TRP A 86 -3.78 8.13 7.91
N VAL A 87 -3.63 8.80 6.76
CA VAL A 87 -4.37 10.01 6.42
C VAL A 87 -4.95 9.91 5.01
N HIS A 88 -6.04 10.63 4.81
CA HIS A 88 -6.58 11.01 3.50
C HIS A 88 -6.13 12.43 3.19
N THR A 89 -5.72 12.71 1.96
CA THR A 89 -5.37 14.08 1.53
C THR A 89 -6.44 14.66 0.65
N GLN A 90 -6.61 15.99 0.74
CA GLN A 90 -7.56 16.76 -0.03
C GLN A 90 -6.81 17.81 -0.84
N TRP A 91 -6.93 17.73 -2.16
CA TRP A 91 -6.39 18.71 -3.09
C TRP A 91 -7.29 18.92 -4.33
N PRO A 92 -7.80 20.14 -4.58
CA PRO A 92 -7.70 21.33 -3.75
C PRO A 92 -8.29 21.13 -2.34
N PRO A 93 -7.84 21.88 -1.33
CA PRO A 93 -8.42 21.84 0.00
C PRO A 93 -9.92 22.16 -0.01
N LYS A 94 -10.70 21.44 0.80
CA LYS A 94 -12.14 21.65 0.96
C LYS A 94 -12.40 22.61 2.11
N ILE A 95 -13.46 23.42 2.03
CA ILE A 95 -13.98 24.13 3.20
C ILE A 95 -14.61 23.11 4.15
N SER A 96 -14.17 23.09 5.41
CA SER A 96 -14.75 22.20 6.42
C SER A 96 -16.25 22.45 6.58
N GLU A 97 -16.99 21.39 6.88
CA GLU A 97 -18.42 21.46 7.24
C GLU A 97 -18.62 21.72 8.73
N LEU A 98 -17.55 21.76 9.52
CA LEU A 98 -17.58 22.13 10.93
C LEU A 98 -17.81 23.64 11.07
N ASP A 99 -18.84 24.03 11.84
CA ASP A 99 -19.06 25.42 12.22
C ASP A 99 -17.89 25.92 13.08
N ALA A 100 -17.22 26.97 12.63
CA ALA A 100 -16.09 27.58 13.33
C ALA A 100 -16.57 28.45 14.51
N ASP A 101 -17.36 27.90 15.45
CA ASP A 101 -17.83 28.67 16.59
C ASP A 101 -16.94 28.50 17.83
N THR A 102 -16.39 29.65 18.22
CA THR A 102 -16.01 30.08 19.59
C THR A 102 -14.61 29.96 20.18
N HIS A 103 -13.54 29.60 19.45
CA HIS A 103 -12.16 29.88 19.96
C HIS A 103 -11.11 30.40 18.95
N VAL A 104 -11.40 30.48 17.65
CA VAL A 104 -10.55 31.18 16.67
C VAL A 104 -10.70 32.72 16.74
N ALA A 105 -11.77 33.19 17.39
CA ALA A 105 -12.22 34.59 17.35
C ALA A 105 -11.39 35.59 18.18
N ALA A 106 -10.34 35.18 18.88
CA ALA A 106 -9.63 36.06 19.80
C ALA A 106 -8.56 36.96 19.14
N THR A 107 -8.15 36.72 17.88
CA THR A 107 -7.04 37.50 17.28
C THR A 107 -7.24 38.09 15.89
N HIS A 108 -8.26 37.74 15.09
CA HIS A 108 -8.51 38.45 13.82
C HIS A 108 -10.01 38.46 13.41
N PRO A 109 -10.54 39.58 12.87
CA PRO A 109 -11.91 39.67 12.36
C PRO A 109 -12.08 39.15 10.92
N ALA A 110 -11.18 38.27 10.44
CA ALA A 110 -11.18 37.76 9.07
C ALA A 110 -11.85 36.38 8.96
N ASP A 111 -12.12 35.96 7.72
CA ASP A 111 -12.72 34.68 7.33
C ASP A 111 -12.20 33.49 8.16
N THR A 112 -13.06 32.98 9.05
CA THR A 112 -12.75 31.91 10.02
C THR A 112 -12.93 30.50 9.45
N ARG A 113 -13.32 30.38 8.17
CA ARG A 113 -13.45 29.09 7.49
C ARG A 113 -12.09 28.39 7.48
N VAL A 114 -12.10 27.06 7.63
CA VAL A 114 -10.89 26.24 7.56
C VAL A 114 -10.87 25.47 6.24
N CYS A 115 -9.78 25.63 5.48
CA CYS A 115 -9.46 24.88 4.29
C CYS A 115 -8.75 23.58 4.68
N VAL A 116 -9.48 22.48 4.70
CA VAL A 116 -9.01 21.13 5.05
C VAL A 116 -8.22 20.55 3.88
N PHE A 117 -6.96 20.22 4.13
CA PHE A 117 -6.08 19.59 3.14
C PHE A 117 -5.73 18.14 3.49
N MET A 118 -6.07 17.69 4.71
CA MET A 118 -5.79 16.35 5.18
C MET A 118 -6.80 15.93 6.26
N SER A 119 -7.14 14.65 6.32
CA SER A 119 -7.99 14.06 7.35
C SER A 119 -7.37 12.76 7.82
N GLU A 120 -7.55 12.39 9.08
CA GLU A 120 -7.14 11.07 9.55
C GLU A 120 -7.95 9.98 8.85
N TYR A 121 -7.39 8.78 8.70
CA TYR A 121 -8.00 7.68 7.94
C TYR A 121 -9.43 7.32 8.37
N HIS A 122 -9.76 7.51 9.65
CA HIS A 122 -11.09 7.29 10.21
C HIS A 122 -11.95 8.57 10.33
N TYR A 123 -11.46 9.70 9.79
CA TYR A 123 -12.04 11.04 9.87
C TYR A 123 -12.34 11.51 11.30
N ALA A 124 -11.60 10.99 12.28
CA ALA A 124 -11.68 11.48 13.66
C ALA A 124 -11.07 12.89 13.80
N HIS A 125 -10.12 13.22 12.92
CA HIS A 125 -9.42 14.50 12.87
C HIS A 125 -9.33 15.01 11.44
N GLU A 126 -9.53 16.30 11.26
CA GLU A 126 -9.25 17.06 10.04
C GLU A 126 -8.11 18.04 10.33
N TRP A 127 -7.21 18.21 9.38
CA TRP A 127 -6.15 19.22 9.39
C TRP A 127 -6.35 20.22 8.26
N GLY A 128 -6.31 21.50 8.60
CA GLY A 128 -6.53 22.58 7.66
C GLY A 128 -5.81 23.86 8.04
N TYR A 129 -5.83 24.82 7.13
CA TYR A 129 -5.37 26.19 7.37
C TYR A 129 -6.56 27.15 7.28
N LEU A 130 -6.47 28.32 7.91
CA LEU A 130 -7.55 29.32 7.84
C LEU A 130 -7.65 29.88 6.41
N ALA A 131 -8.87 30.09 5.91
CA ALA A 131 -9.12 30.74 4.62
C ALA A 131 -8.47 32.13 4.56
N ALA A 132 -8.45 32.87 5.66
CA ALA A 132 -7.74 34.14 5.80
C ALA A 132 -6.20 34.02 5.65
N GLU A 133 -5.63 32.82 5.83
CA GLU A 133 -4.21 32.54 5.67
C GLU A 133 -3.87 31.88 4.32
N ALA A 134 -4.85 31.67 3.45
CA ALA A 134 -4.67 30.95 2.17
C ALA A 134 -3.63 31.61 1.23
N GLU A 135 -3.46 32.93 1.32
CA GLU A 135 -2.45 33.69 0.56
C GLU A 135 -1.03 33.56 1.12
N LEU A 136 -0.88 33.10 2.36
CA LEU A 136 0.44 32.90 2.94
C LEU A 136 1.14 31.72 2.24
N PRO A 137 2.44 31.82 1.97
CA PRO A 137 3.17 30.74 1.32
C PRO A 137 3.24 29.48 2.18
N ASP A 138 3.16 29.60 3.51
CA ASP A 138 3.29 28.51 4.46
C ASP A 138 2.45 28.81 5.73
N PRO A 139 1.12 28.66 5.66
CA PRO A 139 0.20 29.07 6.71
C PRO A 139 0.24 28.14 7.93
N ARG A 140 -0.35 28.57 9.04
CA ARG A 140 -0.51 27.73 10.23
C ARG A 140 -1.47 26.58 9.95
N VAL A 141 -1.28 25.48 10.68
CA VAL A 141 -2.14 24.29 10.59
C VAL A 141 -2.91 24.12 11.89
N PHE A 142 -4.20 23.86 11.74
CA PHE A 142 -5.15 23.60 12.80
C PHE A 142 -5.68 22.17 12.66
N VAL A 143 -6.04 21.55 13.79
CA VAL A 143 -6.66 20.23 13.84
C VAL A 143 -8.05 20.31 14.46
N SER A 144 -8.99 19.53 13.95
CA SER A 144 -10.34 19.41 14.52
C SER A 144 -10.33 18.45 15.72
N ILE A 145 -10.71 18.93 16.90
CA ILE A 145 -10.81 18.14 18.13
C ILE A 145 -12.11 18.49 18.83
N GLY A 146 -12.99 17.51 19.03
CA GLY A 146 -14.22 17.70 19.80
C GLY A 146 -15.17 18.76 19.22
N GLY A 147 -15.12 19.01 17.91
CA GLY A 147 -15.90 20.06 17.23
C GLY A 147 -15.23 21.44 17.21
N GLU A 148 -14.03 21.58 17.80
CA GLU A 148 -13.27 22.84 17.81
C GLU A 148 -11.98 22.73 16.97
N TRP A 149 -11.43 23.88 16.60
CA TRP A 149 -10.14 23.98 15.89
C TRP A 149 -9.03 24.43 16.84
N VAL A 150 -7.98 23.62 16.93
CA VAL A 150 -6.81 23.89 17.79
C VAL A 150 -5.56 24.03 16.93
N GLU A 151 -4.69 24.98 17.25
CA GLU A 151 -3.40 25.13 16.55
C GLU A 151 -2.53 23.88 16.74
N GLN A 152 -2.19 23.24 15.63
CA GLN A 152 -1.38 22.01 15.58
C GLN A 152 0.08 22.33 15.24
N SER A 153 0.32 23.30 14.37
CA SER A 153 1.66 23.67 13.90
C SER A 153 1.72 25.12 13.46
N ARG A 154 2.91 25.74 13.63
CA ARG A 154 3.18 27.14 13.26
C ARG A 154 3.25 27.35 11.75
N SER A 155 3.41 26.27 10.99
CA SER A 155 3.42 26.29 9.52
C SER A 155 3.04 24.92 8.95
N LEU A 156 2.70 24.87 7.67
CA LEU A 156 2.37 23.65 6.94
C LEU A 156 3.61 22.77 6.76
N SER A 157 4.76 23.36 6.49
CA SER A 157 6.04 22.62 6.43
C SER A 157 6.43 22.00 7.77
N GLU A 158 6.28 22.74 8.88
CA GLU A 158 6.49 22.21 10.24
C GLU A 158 5.48 21.10 10.58
N PHE A 159 4.22 21.21 10.13
CA PHE A 159 3.21 20.16 10.33
C PHE A 159 3.62 18.85 9.66
N LEU A 160 4.09 18.92 8.41
CA LEU A 160 4.52 17.73 7.68
C LEU A 160 5.77 17.09 8.29
N MET A 161 6.70 17.90 8.82
CA MET A 161 7.82 17.42 9.63
C MET A 161 7.34 16.69 10.88
N GLN A 162 6.41 17.31 11.62
CA GLN A 162 5.84 16.71 12.82
C GLN A 162 5.12 15.40 12.51
N LEU A 163 4.31 15.38 11.45
CA LEU A 163 3.61 14.19 10.98
C LEU A 163 4.58 13.05 10.61
N ALA A 164 5.75 13.37 10.01
CA ALA A 164 6.80 12.40 9.74
C ALA A 164 7.32 11.75 11.03
N PHE A 165 7.65 12.52 12.07
CA PHE A 165 8.06 11.97 13.38
C PHE A 165 6.95 11.18 14.08
N GLU A 166 5.69 11.55 13.88
CA GLU A 166 4.59 10.85 14.53
C GLU A 166 4.29 9.47 13.91
N ARG A 167 4.57 9.30 12.62
CA ARG A 167 4.15 8.11 11.88
C ARG A 167 5.31 7.24 11.43
N MET A 168 6.36 7.81 10.85
CA MET A 168 7.44 7.05 10.20
C MET A 168 8.33 6.24 11.16
N PRO A 169 8.72 6.76 12.35
CA PRO A 169 9.61 6.02 13.25
C PRO A 169 9.06 4.66 13.68
N ALA A 170 7.74 4.52 13.82
CA ALA A 170 7.12 3.23 14.13
C ALA A 170 7.07 2.25 12.94
N HIS A 171 7.21 2.77 11.71
CA HIS A 171 7.28 1.96 10.50
C HIS A 171 8.70 1.45 10.26
N TYR A 172 9.70 2.31 10.39
CA TYR A 172 11.08 1.98 10.00
C TYR A 172 12.04 1.77 11.17
N GLY A 173 11.63 2.12 12.39
CA GLY A 173 12.42 1.99 13.61
C GLY A 173 11.86 0.96 14.58
N TRP A 174 12.66 0.67 15.60
CA TRP A 174 12.25 -0.14 16.74
C TRP A 174 11.36 0.69 17.67
N THR A 175 10.32 0.09 18.23
CA THR A 175 9.37 0.78 19.10
C THR A 175 9.19 0.09 20.44
N LEU A 176 9.19 0.87 21.52
CA LEU A 176 8.70 0.50 22.84
C LEU A 176 7.58 1.47 23.26
N ARG A 177 6.52 0.94 23.88
CA ARG A 177 5.37 1.75 24.34
C ARG A 177 5.03 1.42 25.78
N PHE A 178 4.82 2.46 26.57
CA PHE A 178 4.47 2.35 27.98
C PHE A 178 3.14 3.06 28.24
N GLY A 179 2.22 2.33 28.84
CA GLY A 179 0.88 2.82 29.18
C GLY A 179 0.89 3.73 30.41
N ARG A 180 -0.31 4.16 30.80
CA ARG A 180 -0.51 4.99 31.99
C ARG A 180 -0.03 4.32 33.27
N ASP A 181 -0.37 3.06 33.45
CA ASP A 181 -0.05 2.31 34.67
C ASP A 181 1.45 2.29 34.98
N THR A 182 2.31 2.27 33.96
CA THR A 182 3.77 2.30 34.13
C THR A 182 4.27 3.68 34.59
N VAL A 183 3.80 4.74 33.92
CA VAL A 183 4.32 6.10 34.14
C VAL A 183 3.70 6.75 35.38
N ASP A 184 2.43 6.46 35.67
CA ASP A 184 1.75 6.97 36.86
C ASP A 184 2.25 6.27 38.14
N ALA A 185 2.74 5.02 38.02
CA ALA A 185 3.38 4.31 39.13
C ALA A 185 4.79 4.84 39.47
N ASP A 186 5.50 5.40 38.49
CA ASP A 186 6.78 6.09 38.70
C ASP A 186 6.83 7.45 37.97
N PRO A 187 6.30 8.52 38.59
CA PRO A 187 6.34 9.87 38.02
C PRO A 187 7.77 10.39 37.79
N GLU A 188 8.81 9.76 38.36
CA GLU A 188 10.21 10.10 38.12
C GLU A 188 10.62 9.87 36.67
N VAL A 189 9.95 8.96 35.95
CA VAL A 189 10.20 8.68 34.52
C VAL A 189 10.16 9.97 33.70
N VAL A 190 9.15 10.82 33.93
CA VAL A 190 9.00 12.08 33.21
C VAL A 190 10.11 13.07 33.58
N ARG A 191 10.51 13.12 34.85
CA ARG A 191 11.61 13.99 35.28
C ARG A 191 12.94 13.57 34.66
N ARG A 192 13.20 12.26 34.58
CA ARG A 192 14.39 11.72 33.91
C ARG A 192 14.38 12.01 32.42
N LEU A 193 13.22 11.95 31.77
CA LEU A 193 13.05 12.36 30.37
C LEU A 193 13.45 13.82 30.17
N GLU A 194 12.84 14.73 30.94
CA GLU A 194 13.06 16.17 30.86
C GLU A 194 14.50 16.59 31.21
N SER A 195 15.17 15.85 32.12
CA SER A 195 16.56 16.14 32.49
C SER A 195 17.60 15.55 31.54
N SER A 196 17.25 14.49 30.80
CA SER A 196 18.21 13.73 29.99
C SER A 196 18.15 14.06 28.50
N TYR A 197 16.98 14.49 28.01
CA TYR A 197 16.73 14.69 26.60
C TYR A 197 16.12 16.06 26.32
N ARG A 198 16.45 16.64 25.17
CA ARG A 198 15.93 17.93 24.74
C ARG A 198 14.68 17.76 23.89
N GLU A 199 13.73 18.67 24.02
CA GLU A 199 12.58 18.76 23.13
C GLU A 199 13.01 19.05 21.68
N LEU A 200 12.28 18.51 20.71
CA LEU A 200 12.53 18.73 19.29
C LEU A 200 12.22 20.17 18.82
N GLY A 201 11.54 20.98 19.64
CA GLY A 201 11.15 22.36 19.31
C GLY A 201 9.83 22.49 18.51
N LEU A 202 9.20 21.38 18.17
CA LEU A 202 7.88 21.32 17.54
C LEU A 202 6.76 21.64 18.55
N LEU A 203 5.62 22.16 18.09
CA LEU A 203 4.44 22.31 18.96
C LEU A 203 3.94 20.94 19.46
N PRO A 204 3.25 20.87 20.61
CA PRO A 204 2.69 19.60 21.10
C PRO A 204 1.69 18.99 20.11
N TRP A 205 1.83 17.70 19.80
CA TRP A 205 0.91 16.99 18.91
C TRP A 205 -0.46 16.84 19.56
N GLN A 206 -1.49 17.44 18.97
CA GLN A 206 -2.84 17.46 19.54
C GLN A 206 -3.63 16.20 19.17
N GLY A 207 -4.49 15.74 20.07
CA GLY A 207 -5.40 14.60 19.87
C GLY A 207 -6.56 14.62 20.87
N MET A 208 -7.54 13.73 20.74
CA MET A 208 -8.74 13.73 21.60
C MET A 208 -8.40 13.72 23.11
N GLY A 209 -8.50 14.89 23.76
CA GLY A 209 -8.25 15.06 25.19
C GLY A 209 -6.78 14.92 25.60
N THR A 210 -5.84 15.08 24.67
CA THR A 210 -4.39 14.95 24.91
C THR A 210 -3.58 15.89 24.06
N ASP A 211 -2.37 16.17 24.52
CA ASP A 211 -1.30 16.58 23.63
C ASP A 211 -0.04 15.72 23.86
N ALA A 212 0.96 15.81 22.99
CA ALA A 212 2.21 15.09 23.18
C ALA A 212 3.44 15.92 22.83
N LEU A 213 4.43 15.90 23.70
CA LEU A 213 5.76 16.47 23.45
C LEU A 213 6.70 15.41 22.89
N SER A 214 7.62 15.84 22.03
CA SER A 214 8.63 14.96 21.44
C SER A 214 10.04 15.41 21.83
N TYR A 215 10.85 14.45 22.26
CA TYR A 215 12.22 14.63 22.74
C TYR A 215 13.20 13.87 21.85
N GLY A 216 14.37 14.44 21.62
CA GLY A 216 15.43 13.85 20.83
C GLY A 216 16.52 13.21 21.68
N ALA A 217 16.96 12.03 21.25
CA ALA A 217 18.06 11.26 21.81
C ALA A 217 18.99 10.76 20.68
N PRO A 218 20.21 10.26 20.99
CA PRO A 218 21.05 9.59 20.01
C PRO A 218 20.31 8.41 19.38
N ASP A 219 20.09 8.46 18.07
CA ASP A 219 19.34 7.50 17.26
C ASP A 219 17.90 7.22 17.70
N ALA A 220 17.30 8.09 18.53
CA ALA A 220 15.96 7.87 19.04
C ALA A 220 15.14 9.15 19.23
N VAL A 221 13.82 9.02 19.13
CA VAL A 221 12.85 10.05 19.45
C VAL A 221 11.85 9.49 20.46
N ILE A 222 11.58 10.25 21.50
CA ILE A 222 10.67 9.88 22.59
C ILE A 222 9.45 10.79 22.54
N ARG A 223 8.26 10.21 22.44
CA ARG A 223 6.99 10.92 22.57
C ARG A 223 6.42 10.75 23.97
N HIS A 224 6.08 11.86 24.61
CA HIS A 224 5.41 11.93 25.91
C HIS A 224 3.99 12.44 25.76
N GLY A 225 2.99 11.54 25.87
CA GLY A 225 1.56 11.87 25.81
C GLY A 225 1.02 12.39 27.14
N ARG A 226 0.49 13.60 27.16
CA ARG A 226 -0.08 14.26 28.34
C ARG A 226 -1.61 14.25 28.27
N GLY A 227 -2.26 14.31 29.44
CA GLY A 227 -3.71 14.27 29.54
C GLY A 227 -4.33 12.87 29.61
N PRO A 228 -5.66 12.79 29.85
CA PRO A 228 -6.38 11.55 30.14
C PRO A 228 -6.85 10.76 28.90
N GLY A 229 -6.60 11.22 27.68
CA GLY A 229 -6.87 10.45 26.45
C GLY A 229 -5.67 9.65 25.90
N ALA A 230 -4.51 9.71 26.56
CA ALA A 230 -3.28 9.13 26.00
C ALA A 230 -3.26 7.63 26.28
N ASP A 231 -3.38 6.81 25.23
CA ASP A 231 -3.29 5.34 25.32
C ASP A 231 -1.89 4.90 25.77
N PHE A 232 -0.85 5.58 25.28
CA PHE A 232 0.54 5.41 25.71
C PHE A 232 1.09 6.73 26.21
N LYS A 233 1.67 6.72 27.41
CA LYS A 233 2.28 7.89 28.03
C LYS A 233 3.69 8.12 27.51
N ILE A 234 4.47 7.07 27.28
CA ILE A 234 5.80 7.15 26.69
C ILE A 234 5.86 6.21 25.50
N VAL A 235 6.28 6.73 24.35
CA VAL A 235 6.60 5.94 23.15
C VAL A 235 8.03 6.26 22.76
N ILE A 236 8.88 5.25 22.74
CA ILE A 236 10.27 5.37 22.28
C ILE A 236 10.34 4.76 20.90
N ASN A 237 10.78 5.53 19.91
CA ASN A 237 11.16 5.01 18.61
C ASN A 237 12.67 5.19 18.42
N ALA A 238 13.35 4.18 17.89
CA ALA A 238 14.79 4.22 17.69
C ALA A 238 15.21 3.60 16.37
N ARG A 239 16.26 4.15 15.75
CA ARG A 239 16.84 3.65 14.50
C ARG A 239 17.55 2.30 14.71
N THR A 240 18.03 2.04 15.93
CA THR A 240 18.67 0.79 16.33
C THR A 240 18.01 0.22 17.58
N ARG A 241 18.12 -1.10 17.76
CA ARG A 241 17.63 -1.75 18.98
C ARG A 241 18.42 -1.27 20.19
N GLU A 242 19.72 -1.06 20.04
CA GLU A 242 20.61 -0.61 21.10
C GLU A 242 20.21 0.77 21.62
N ALA A 243 19.97 1.74 20.73
CA ALA A 243 19.51 3.07 21.11
C ALA A 243 18.14 3.03 21.83
N LEU A 244 17.24 2.15 21.41
CA LEU A 244 15.95 1.93 22.08
C LEU A 244 16.16 1.54 23.56
N LEU A 245 17.07 0.59 23.80
CA LEU A 245 17.36 0.07 25.13
C LEU A 245 18.14 1.09 25.97
N ASP A 246 19.01 1.89 25.36
CA ASP A 246 19.72 2.97 26.05
C ASP A 246 18.76 4.02 26.59
N VAL A 247 17.77 4.42 25.79
CA VAL A 247 16.73 5.34 26.24
C VAL A 247 15.90 4.71 27.36
N ALA A 248 15.42 3.47 27.18
CA ALA A 248 14.61 2.80 28.20
C ALA A 248 15.35 2.67 29.55
N ARG A 249 16.65 2.32 29.53
CA ARG A 249 17.51 2.29 30.73
C ARG A 249 17.67 3.65 31.37
N THR A 250 17.91 4.69 30.57
CA THR A 250 18.05 6.08 31.06
C THR A 250 16.78 6.54 31.76
N LEU A 251 15.62 6.14 31.25
CA LEU A 251 14.32 6.48 31.85
C LEU A 251 13.93 5.57 33.02
N GLY A 252 14.70 4.52 33.33
CA GLY A 252 14.39 3.56 34.39
C GLY A 252 13.15 2.72 34.10
N LEU A 253 12.84 2.49 32.82
CA LEU A 253 11.68 1.70 32.39
C LEU A 253 12.05 0.23 32.34
N GLU A 254 11.18 -0.64 32.85
CA GLU A 254 11.33 -2.10 32.71
C GLU A 254 10.57 -2.58 31.47
N TRP A 255 11.17 -3.50 30.70
CA TRP A 255 10.55 -4.10 29.53
C TRP A 255 10.86 -5.59 29.45
N THR A 256 10.06 -6.32 28.67
CA THR A 256 10.36 -7.67 28.23
C THR A 256 10.65 -7.68 26.73
N ASP A 257 11.33 -8.73 26.23
CA ASP A 257 11.61 -8.84 24.80
C ASP A 257 10.34 -8.86 23.93
N LYS A 258 9.18 -9.22 24.50
CA LYS A 258 7.89 -9.22 23.80
C LYS A 258 7.31 -7.82 23.60
N ASP A 259 7.75 -6.85 24.41
CA ASP A 259 7.27 -5.46 24.33
C ASP A 259 7.97 -4.69 23.21
N ILE A 260 9.18 -5.14 22.83
CA ILE A 260 9.98 -4.56 21.76
C ILE A 260 9.34 -4.91 20.42
N ARG A 261 8.83 -3.89 19.72
CA ARG A 261 8.35 -4.04 18.35
C ARG A 261 9.47 -3.73 17.39
N PRO A 262 9.86 -4.65 16.49
CA PRO A 262 10.76 -4.32 15.39
C PRO A 262 10.04 -3.38 14.40
N PRO A 263 10.79 -2.73 13.49
CA PRO A 263 10.23 -1.99 12.37
C PRO A 263 9.10 -2.77 11.69
N ALA A 264 7.96 -2.10 11.42
CA ALA A 264 6.84 -2.68 10.71
C ALA A 264 7.23 -2.90 9.24
N GLU A 265 7.89 -4.03 8.98
CA GLU A 265 8.19 -4.65 7.70
C GLU A 265 7.88 -3.79 6.46
N VAL A 266 8.92 -3.19 5.88
CA VAL A 266 9.15 -3.45 4.45
C VAL A 266 9.00 -4.97 4.33
N PRO A 267 8.04 -5.50 3.54
CA PRO A 267 7.83 -6.94 3.48
C PRO A 267 9.21 -7.57 3.29
N PRO A 268 9.63 -8.49 4.18
CA PRO A 268 10.94 -9.09 4.05
C PRO A 268 11.08 -9.59 2.60
N PRO A 269 12.28 -9.52 2.00
CA PRO A 269 12.54 -10.31 0.80
C PRO A 269 11.98 -11.70 1.06
N LEU A 270 11.18 -12.21 0.12
CA LEU A 270 10.42 -13.45 0.30
C LEU A 270 11.39 -14.62 0.43
N GLU A 271 11.94 -14.83 1.64
CA GLU A 271 12.97 -15.82 1.98
C GLU A 271 14.25 -15.69 1.12
N ASP A 272 15.42 -16.03 1.66
CA ASP A 272 16.65 -16.14 0.86
C ASP A 272 16.50 -17.36 -0.07
N LEU A 273 15.86 -17.17 -1.22
CA LEU A 273 15.74 -18.20 -2.25
C LEU A 273 17.13 -18.47 -2.85
N GLY A 274 17.54 -19.73 -2.83
CA GLY A 274 18.72 -20.17 -3.58
C GLY A 274 18.56 -19.95 -5.08
N PRO A 275 19.63 -20.18 -5.87
CA PRO A 275 19.56 -20.15 -7.33
C PRO A 275 18.46 -21.08 -7.87
N VAL A 276 17.92 -20.79 -9.06
CA VAL A 276 16.97 -21.67 -9.75
C VAL A 276 17.51 -23.11 -9.79
N ALA A 277 16.73 -24.03 -9.22
CA ALA A 277 17.10 -25.44 -9.08
C ALA A 277 15.93 -26.35 -9.49
N LEU A 278 15.39 -26.13 -10.69
CA LEU A 278 14.26 -26.89 -11.23
C LEU A 278 14.75 -28.14 -11.97
N ALA A 279 14.10 -29.28 -11.74
CA ALA A 279 14.30 -30.53 -12.46
C ALA A 279 13.01 -30.96 -13.18
N ALA A 280 13.13 -31.74 -14.26
CA ALA A 280 11.97 -32.26 -14.96
C ALA A 280 11.10 -33.11 -14.01
N GLY A 281 9.80 -32.83 -13.98
CA GLY A 281 8.83 -33.44 -13.06
C GLY A 281 8.62 -32.67 -11.76
N ASP A 282 9.44 -31.67 -11.43
CA ASP A 282 9.19 -30.81 -10.27
C ASP A 282 7.86 -30.08 -10.41
N ALA A 283 7.10 -29.98 -9.33
CA ALA A 283 5.83 -29.30 -9.30
C ALA A 283 5.66 -28.53 -8.00
N ASP A 284 4.89 -27.45 -8.06
CA ASP A 284 4.41 -26.76 -6.87
C ASP A 284 3.56 -27.70 -6.00
N PRO A 285 3.59 -27.62 -4.66
CA PRO A 285 2.72 -28.43 -3.80
C PRO A 285 1.22 -28.30 -4.11
N ARG A 286 0.81 -27.16 -4.66
CA ARG A 286 -0.58 -26.90 -5.11
C ARG A 286 -0.86 -27.36 -6.54
N GLY A 287 0.12 -27.93 -7.23
CA GLY A 287 0.00 -28.37 -8.62
C GLY A 287 -0.27 -27.24 -9.62
N ARG A 288 0.07 -25.99 -9.27
CA ARG A 288 -0.11 -24.81 -10.14
C ARG A 288 0.79 -24.83 -11.37
N TRP A 289 1.91 -25.53 -11.26
CA TRP A 289 2.84 -25.73 -12.36
C TRP A 289 3.60 -27.04 -12.23
N THR A 290 4.08 -27.57 -13.35
CA THR A 290 4.97 -28.73 -13.42
C THR A 290 6.04 -28.49 -14.47
N VAL A 291 7.29 -28.78 -14.15
CA VAL A 291 8.42 -28.70 -15.09
C VAL A 291 8.31 -29.86 -16.07
N LEU A 292 8.14 -29.54 -17.36
CA LEU A 292 8.09 -30.52 -18.43
C LEU A 292 9.49 -30.94 -18.84
N THR A 293 10.34 -29.97 -19.12
CA THR A 293 11.70 -30.19 -19.61
C THR A 293 12.65 -29.16 -19.01
N ARG A 294 13.93 -29.53 -18.97
CA ARG A 294 15.04 -28.61 -18.72
C ARG A 294 16.06 -28.85 -19.80
N GLU A 295 16.24 -27.86 -20.66
CA GLU A 295 17.12 -27.94 -21.81
C GLU A 295 18.25 -26.91 -21.68
N HIS A 296 19.40 -27.21 -22.27
CA HIS A 296 20.46 -26.20 -22.41
C HIS A 296 20.02 -25.17 -23.45
N PRO A 297 20.31 -23.87 -23.24
CA PRO A 297 19.71 -22.83 -24.05
C PRO A 297 20.12 -22.98 -25.51
N GLN A 298 19.15 -22.97 -26.43
CA GLN A 298 19.39 -22.40 -27.75
C GLN A 298 19.05 -20.91 -27.66
N PRO A 299 19.99 -20.00 -27.98
CA PRO A 299 19.70 -18.58 -27.93
C PRO A 299 18.52 -18.27 -28.87
N PRO A 300 17.55 -17.44 -28.44
CA PRO A 300 16.49 -17.01 -29.34
C PRO A 300 17.12 -16.29 -30.53
N VAL A 301 16.74 -16.72 -31.73
CA VAL A 301 17.13 -16.05 -32.97
C VAL A 301 16.40 -14.71 -33.01
N VAL A 302 17.07 -13.64 -32.60
CA VAL A 302 16.59 -12.28 -32.82
C VAL A 302 16.60 -12.06 -34.34
N ALA A 303 15.43 -12.13 -34.97
CA ALA A 303 15.28 -11.71 -36.35
C ALA A 303 15.82 -10.27 -36.48
N GLY A 304 16.58 -9.98 -37.53
CA GLY A 304 17.35 -8.75 -37.73
C GLY A 304 16.57 -7.42 -37.77
N ALA A 305 15.34 -7.37 -37.28
CA ALA A 305 14.48 -6.17 -37.21
C ALA A 305 14.92 -5.16 -36.13
N ALA A 306 15.72 -5.56 -35.12
CA ALA A 306 16.25 -4.63 -34.12
C ALA A 306 17.20 -3.57 -34.72
N ALA A 307 17.79 -3.85 -35.88
CA ALA A 307 18.65 -2.91 -36.61
C ALA A 307 17.89 -1.71 -37.18
N GLY A 308 16.56 -1.74 -37.20
CA GLY A 308 15.75 -0.62 -37.68
C GLY A 308 15.65 0.55 -36.71
N LEU A 309 15.97 0.39 -35.40
CA LEU A 309 15.98 1.48 -34.41
C LEU A 309 17.24 2.35 -34.58
N VAL A 310 17.44 2.88 -35.79
CA VAL A 310 18.47 3.89 -36.03
C VAL A 310 17.87 5.21 -35.56
N GLU A 311 18.54 5.86 -34.60
CA GLU A 311 18.22 7.16 -33.96
C GLU A 311 17.47 7.14 -32.61
N ALA A 312 17.59 6.10 -31.78
CA ALA A 312 17.31 6.28 -30.35
C ALA A 312 18.46 7.10 -29.69
N PRO A 313 18.19 8.19 -28.94
CA PRO A 313 19.23 9.03 -28.34
C PRO A 313 20.00 8.39 -27.16
N GLY A 314 19.74 7.13 -26.83
CA GLY A 314 20.25 6.43 -25.65
C GLY A 314 20.74 5.00 -25.91
N THR A 315 21.42 4.40 -24.92
CA THR A 315 21.89 3.01 -25.01
C THR A 315 20.73 2.05 -24.73
N LEU A 316 20.28 1.32 -25.74
CA LEU A 316 19.21 0.33 -25.61
C LEU A 316 19.64 -0.83 -24.69
N ARG A 317 18.74 -1.24 -23.80
CA ARG A 317 18.95 -2.28 -22.78
C ARG A 317 18.05 -3.50 -22.97
N ALA A 318 16.84 -3.30 -23.48
CA ALA A 318 15.86 -4.36 -23.70
C ALA A 318 15.09 -4.10 -25.00
N VAL A 319 14.69 -5.18 -25.69
CA VAL A 319 13.90 -5.12 -26.93
C VAL A 319 12.82 -6.20 -26.94
N ALA A 320 11.67 -5.89 -27.53
CA ALA A 320 10.57 -6.82 -27.78
C ALA A 320 9.91 -6.51 -29.14
N SER A 321 9.29 -7.52 -29.74
CA SER A 321 8.59 -7.40 -31.02
C SER A 321 7.31 -8.24 -31.04
N LEU A 322 6.26 -7.73 -31.68
CA LEU A 322 5.05 -8.48 -31.98
C LEU A 322 5.04 -8.93 -33.45
N GLN A 323 4.80 -10.21 -33.72
CA GLN A 323 4.66 -10.75 -35.09
C GLN A 323 3.29 -10.35 -35.67
N GLY A 324 3.26 -9.68 -36.82
CA GLY A 324 2.04 -9.17 -37.45
C GLY A 324 2.27 -7.76 -38.02
N PRO A 325 1.26 -6.88 -38.04
CA PRO A 325 1.54 -5.47 -38.24
C PRO A 325 2.48 -5.00 -37.10
N THR A 326 3.76 -4.85 -37.42
CA THR A 326 4.94 -5.10 -36.59
C THR A 326 5.19 -3.96 -35.62
N LEU A 327 4.89 -4.21 -34.34
CA LEU A 327 5.25 -3.34 -33.22
C LEU A 327 6.65 -3.70 -32.71
N LEU A 328 7.55 -2.74 -32.63
CA LEU A 328 8.85 -2.85 -31.98
C LEU A 328 8.89 -1.98 -30.73
N VAL A 329 9.38 -2.54 -29.62
CA VAL A 329 9.51 -1.85 -28.34
C VAL A 329 10.96 -1.97 -27.87
N ALA A 330 11.54 -0.86 -27.40
CA ALA A 330 12.87 -0.86 -26.81
C ALA A 330 12.95 0.03 -25.57
N GLY A 331 13.59 -0.46 -24.52
CA GLY A 331 13.90 0.31 -23.31
C GLY A 331 15.35 0.76 -23.28
N ASP A 332 15.64 1.96 -22.80
CA ASP A 332 16.99 2.51 -22.72
C ASP A 332 17.55 2.63 -21.29
N SER A 333 18.82 3.04 -21.18
CA SER A 333 19.52 3.27 -19.92
C SER A 333 19.00 4.47 -19.12
N GLU A 334 18.28 5.40 -19.76
CA GLU A 334 17.76 6.63 -19.14
C GLU A 334 16.30 6.47 -18.67
N GLY A 335 15.74 5.25 -18.75
CA GLY A 335 14.37 4.97 -18.33
C GLY A 335 13.31 5.31 -19.37
N ARG A 336 13.70 5.55 -20.63
CA ARG A 336 12.76 5.78 -21.72
C ARG A 336 12.38 4.47 -22.39
N VAL A 337 11.14 4.43 -22.89
CA VAL A 337 10.67 3.36 -23.76
C VAL A 337 10.30 3.94 -25.11
N HIS A 338 10.86 3.33 -26.15
CA HIS A 338 10.68 3.65 -27.56
C HIS A 338 9.75 2.62 -28.17
N VAL A 339 8.75 3.07 -28.90
CA VAL A 339 7.78 2.22 -29.59
C VAL A 339 7.67 2.65 -31.03
N ARG A 340 7.76 1.71 -31.96
CA ARG A 340 7.59 1.96 -33.38
C ARG A 340 6.67 0.92 -34.01
N GLU A 341 5.69 1.39 -34.76
CA GLU A 341 4.83 0.55 -35.59
C GLU A 341 5.42 0.58 -37.02
N THR A 342 5.78 -0.57 -37.59
CA THR A 342 6.59 -0.63 -38.82
C THR A 342 5.78 -0.92 -40.09
N ASP A 343 4.45 -0.95 -40.02
CA ASP A 343 3.59 -1.16 -41.22
C ASP A 343 3.02 0.14 -41.78
N ASP A 344 3.27 1.26 -41.12
CA ASP A 344 2.98 2.57 -41.67
C ASP A 344 3.99 2.91 -42.78
N GLU A 345 3.53 3.59 -43.84
CA GLU A 345 4.41 4.06 -44.92
C GLU A 345 5.52 5.01 -44.42
N ASP A 346 5.29 5.67 -43.27
CA ASP A 346 6.26 6.51 -42.56
C ASP A 346 6.23 6.21 -41.04
N PRO A 347 7.02 5.22 -40.56
CA PRO A 347 6.91 4.72 -39.20
C PRO A 347 7.55 5.67 -38.18
N GLU A 348 6.73 6.43 -37.46
CA GLU A 348 7.17 7.30 -36.36
C GLU A 348 7.56 6.50 -35.10
N THR A 349 8.59 6.96 -34.39
CA THR A 349 8.99 6.39 -33.10
C THR A 349 8.44 7.24 -31.95
N ILE A 350 7.53 6.65 -31.17
CA ILE A 350 7.02 7.24 -29.94
C ILE A 350 8.03 6.98 -28.83
N THR A 351 8.56 8.03 -28.21
CA THR A 351 9.47 7.94 -27.07
C THR A 351 8.82 8.49 -25.81
N LEU A 352 8.74 7.66 -24.76
CA LEU A 352 8.10 8.03 -23.49
C LEU A 352 9.10 7.84 -22.34
N ALA A 353 9.25 8.86 -21.50
CA ALA A 353 10.01 8.77 -20.25
C ALA A 353 9.14 8.10 -19.17
N LEU A 354 9.09 6.77 -19.17
CA LEU A 354 8.21 6.01 -18.29
C LEU A 354 8.89 5.65 -16.96
N HIS A 355 10.21 5.55 -16.93
CA HIS A 355 10.97 5.09 -15.77
C HIS A 355 12.01 6.14 -15.34
N ARG A 356 12.39 6.11 -14.05
CA ARG A 356 13.46 6.95 -13.49
C ARG A 356 14.79 6.20 -13.35
N ALA A 357 14.84 4.98 -13.88
CA ALA A 357 15.98 4.07 -13.82
C ALA A 357 16.05 3.30 -15.15
N PRO A 358 17.21 2.67 -15.46
CA PRO A 358 17.37 1.89 -16.68
C PRO A 358 16.23 0.88 -16.86
N VAL A 359 15.63 0.86 -18.05
CA VAL A 359 14.62 -0.14 -18.40
C VAL A 359 15.34 -1.47 -18.61
N THR A 360 15.08 -2.44 -17.74
CA THR A 360 15.77 -3.74 -17.75
C THR A 360 15.05 -4.77 -18.60
N SER A 361 13.74 -4.63 -18.79
CA SER A 361 12.94 -5.53 -19.60
C SER A 361 11.74 -4.82 -20.23
N VAL A 362 11.39 -5.23 -21.45
CA VAL A 362 10.17 -4.82 -22.15
C VAL A 362 9.49 -6.04 -22.75
N THR A 363 8.16 -6.00 -22.87
CA THR A 363 7.38 -6.98 -23.63
C THR A 363 6.15 -6.30 -24.22
N CYS A 364 5.49 -6.94 -25.19
CA CYS A 364 4.28 -6.44 -25.78
C CYS A 364 3.31 -7.58 -26.13
N VAL A 365 2.02 -7.28 -26.11
CA VAL A 365 0.95 -8.24 -26.45
C VAL A 365 -0.18 -7.53 -27.21
N GLU A 366 -0.72 -8.21 -28.21
CA GLU A 366 -1.90 -7.76 -28.94
C GLU A 366 -3.13 -8.46 -28.38
N LEU A 367 -4.12 -7.66 -27.99
CA LEU A 367 -5.38 -8.14 -27.46
C LEU A 367 -6.31 -8.57 -28.61
N ALA A 368 -7.28 -9.43 -28.32
CA ALA A 368 -8.30 -9.83 -29.29
C ALA A 368 -9.12 -8.65 -29.86
N SER A 369 -9.13 -7.50 -29.18
CA SER A 369 -9.73 -6.25 -29.66
C SER A 369 -8.88 -5.50 -30.70
N GLY A 370 -7.68 -5.99 -31.02
CA GLY A 370 -6.68 -5.30 -31.84
C GLY A 370 -5.92 -4.20 -31.10
N ALA A 371 -6.16 -4.02 -29.80
CA ALA A 371 -5.38 -3.10 -28.98
C ALA A 371 -4.03 -3.72 -28.64
N ARG A 372 -2.95 -2.94 -28.80
CA ARG A 372 -1.60 -3.35 -28.43
C ARG A 372 -1.25 -2.79 -27.06
N LEU A 373 -0.77 -3.67 -26.17
CA LEU A 373 -0.23 -3.31 -24.87
C LEU A 373 1.28 -3.44 -24.89
N VAL A 374 1.95 -2.44 -24.34
CA VAL A 374 3.39 -2.43 -24.09
C VAL A 374 3.61 -2.47 -22.58
N LEU A 375 4.53 -3.31 -22.14
CA LEU A 375 4.92 -3.46 -20.74
C LEU A 375 6.41 -3.23 -20.58
N SER A 376 6.79 -2.53 -19.52
CA SER A 376 8.19 -2.19 -19.23
C SER A 376 8.50 -2.29 -17.75
N GLY A 377 9.68 -2.81 -17.43
CA GLY A 377 10.20 -3.01 -16.09
C GLY A 377 11.58 -2.37 -15.95
N ASP A 378 11.88 -1.78 -14.79
CA ASP A 378 13.16 -1.10 -14.54
C ASP A 378 14.00 -1.71 -13.41
N ALA A 379 15.22 -1.18 -13.30
CA ALA A 379 16.20 -1.56 -12.28
C ALA A 379 15.79 -1.19 -10.84
N HIS A 380 14.73 -0.41 -10.63
CA HIS A 380 14.15 -0.10 -9.32
C HIS A 380 12.89 -0.93 -9.03
N GLY A 381 12.59 -1.93 -9.87
CA GLY A 381 11.51 -2.87 -9.62
C GLY A 381 10.13 -2.36 -10.00
N VAL A 382 10.06 -1.27 -10.75
CA VAL A 382 8.80 -0.67 -11.20
C VAL A 382 8.38 -1.29 -12.53
N ILE A 383 7.13 -1.74 -12.61
CA ILE A 383 6.50 -2.24 -13.84
C ILE A 383 5.42 -1.26 -14.26
N ARG A 384 5.38 -0.95 -15.55
CA ARG A 384 4.30 -0.18 -16.19
C ARG A 384 3.74 -0.93 -17.38
N TYR A 385 2.49 -0.63 -17.71
CA TYR A 385 1.93 -0.96 -19.01
C TYR A 385 1.13 0.22 -19.56
N TRP A 386 1.01 0.27 -20.88
CA TRP A 386 0.14 1.21 -21.58
C TRP A 386 -0.27 0.66 -22.94
N SER A 387 -1.27 1.30 -23.54
CA SER A 387 -1.61 1.05 -24.94
C SER A 387 -1.01 2.14 -25.82
N THR A 388 -0.49 1.82 -27.01
CA THR A 388 0.04 2.83 -27.94
C THR A 388 -0.99 3.90 -28.32
N ARG A 389 -2.28 3.58 -28.22
CA ARG A 389 -3.40 4.49 -28.52
C ARG A 389 -3.88 5.32 -27.33
N ARG A 390 -3.31 5.13 -26.14
CA ARG A 390 -3.71 5.83 -24.91
C ARG A 390 -2.48 6.38 -24.19
N LYS A 391 -2.68 7.45 -23.42
CA LYS A 391 -1.62 7.91 -22.52
C LYS A 391 -1.31 6.81 -21.50
N PRO A 392 -0.03 6.58 -21.16
CA PRO A 392 0.34 5.70 -20.07
C PRO A 392 -0.37 6.08 -18.77
N LEU A 393 -0.69 5.06 -17.97
CA LEU A 393 -1.12 5.30 -16.59
C LEU A 393 0.04 5.93 -15.82
N ARG A 394 -0.28 6.93 -14.99
CA ARG A 394 0.73 7.59 -14.13
C ARG A 394 1.23 6.65 -13.04
N ALA A 395 0.30 5.98 -12.37
CA ALA A 395 0.64 4.99 -11.36
C ALA A 395 1.32 3.76 -12.00
N PRO A 396 2.37 3.21 -11.36
CA PRO A 396 2.95 1.96 -11.81
C PRO A 396 1.95 0.81 -11.68
N PHE A 397 2.02 -0.14 -12.61
CA PHE A 397 1.19 -1.34 -12.58
C PHE A 397 1.56 -2.26 -11.42
N ALA A 398 2.86 -2.44 -11.19
CA ALA A 398 3.37 -3.20 -10.06
C ALA A 398 4.72 -2.64 -9.63
N ARG A 399 5.08 -2.88 -8.37
CA ARG A 399 6.33 -2.38 -7.79
C ARG A 399 6.86 -3.29 -6.70
N ARG A 400 8.19 -3.47 -6.68
CA ARG A 400 8.96 -4.00 -5.54
C ARG A 400 10.23 -3.18 -5.39
N SER A 401 10.89 -3.23 -4.23
CA SER A 401 12.22 -2.65 -4.00
C SER A 401 13.36 -3.50 -4.58
N ILE A 402 13.04 -4.43 -5.48
CA ILE A 402 13.96 -5.39 -6.08
C ILE A 402 13.94 -5.17 -7.59
N PRO A 403 15.08 -5.18 -8.31
CA PRO A 403 15.11 -4.97 -9.75
C PRO A 403 14.23 -5.96 -10.52
N VAL A 404 13.54 -5.48 -11.56
CA VAL A 404 12.87 -6.38 -12.52
C VAL A 404 13.95 -7.04 -13.37
N ALA A 405 14.00 -8.38 -13.33
CA ALA A 405 14.95 -9.17 -14.10
C ALA A 405 14.44 -9.46 -15.51
N SER A 406 13.15 -9.80 -15.65
CA SER A 406 12.54 -10.09 -16.95
C SER A 406 11.01 -9.96 -16.90
N LEU A 407 10.42 -9.60 -18.04
CA LEU A 407 8.99 -9.64 -18.30
C LEU A 407 8.69 -10.58 -19.47
N ALA A 408 7.54 -11.24 -19.44
CA ALA A 408 6.99 -12.00 -20.56
C ALA A 408 5.47 -11.82 -20.61
N SER A 409 4.88 -11.79 -21.80
CA SER A 409 3.44 -11.64 -21.96
C SER A 409 2.90 -12.54 -23.06
N ALA A 410 1.68 -13.05 -22.88
CA ALA A 410 0.98 -13.86 -23.88
C ALA A 410 -0.53 -13.64 -23.78
N VAL A 411 -1.26 -14.00 -24.83
CA VAL A 411 -2.71 -14.22 -24.74
C VAL A 411 -2.93 -15.70 -24.45
N LEU A 412 -3.26 -16.01 -23.21
CA LEU A 412 -3.63 -17.34 -22.75
C LEU A 412 -5.12 -17.60 -23.06
N PRO A 413 -5.61 -18.85 -22.92
CA PRO A 413 -7.03 -19.15 -23.06
C PRO A 413 -7.93 -18.34 -22.11
N THR A 414 -7.41 -17.90 -20.96
CA THR A 414 -8.12 -17.05 -19.99
C THR A 414 -8.10 -15.56 -20.35
N GLY A 415 -7.23 -15.14 -21.27
CA GLY A 415 -7.02 -13.74 -21.61
C GLY A 415 -5.55 -13.32 -21.62
N PRO A 416 -5.27 -12.02 -21.76
CA PRO A 416 -3.92 -11.48 -21.70
C PRO A 416 -3.28 -11.71 -20.32
N ALA A 417 -2.07 -12.26 -20.30
CA ALA A 417 -1.31 -12.50 -19.09
C ALA A 417 0.07 -11.83 -19.14
N LEU A 418 0.57 -11.46 -17.97
CA LEU A 418 1.93 -10.98 -17.75
C LEU A 418 2.63 -11.90 -16.75
N ALA A 419 3.87 -12.26 -17.01
CA ALA A 419 4.79 -12.82 -16.04
C ALA A 419 5.95 -11.83 -15.80
N ALA A 420 6.30 -11.58 -14.54
CA ALA A 420 7.45 -10.76 -14.18
C ALA A 420 8.33 -11.50 -13.17
N ALA A 421 9.62 -11.55 -13.45
CA ALA A 421 10.65 -12.02 -12.53
C ALA A 421 11.37 -10.83 -11.91
N TRP A 422 11.63 -10.89 -10.61
CA TRP A 422 12.53 -9.99 -9.92
C TRP A 422 13.84 -10.69 -9.57
N ALA A 423 14.87 -9.90 -9.28
CA ALA A 423 16.22 -10.41 -8.98
C ALA A 423 16.27 -11.33 -7.74
N ASP A 424 15.27 -11.25 -6.85
CA ASP A 424 15.11 -12.10 -5.67
C ASP A 424 14.50 -13.47 -5.98
N GLY A 425 14.20 -13.77 -7.24
CA GLY A 425 13.68 -15.07 -7.66
C GLY A 425 12.18 -15.26 -7.50
N LEU A 426 11.45 -14.21 -7.07
CA LEU A 426 10.00 -14.19 -7.21
C LEU A 426 9.64 -14.03 -8.69
N VAL A 427 8.76 -14.90 -9.17
CA VAL A 427 8.01 -14.71 -10.41
C VAL A 427 6.56 -14.48 -10.07
N ARG A 428 5.97 -13.38 -10.55
CA ARG A 428 4.54 -13.12 -10.41
C ARG A 428 3.88 -13.21 -11.76
N VAL A 429 2.72 -13.87 -11.81
CA VAL A 429 1.92 -14.02 -13.03
C VAL A 429 0.55 -13.39 -12.80
N TRP A 430 0.17 -12.47 -13.67
CA TRP A 430 -1.11 -11.78 -13.64
C TRP A 430 -1.98 -12.25 -14.81
N ASP A 431 -3.25 -12.49 -14.53
CA ASP A 431 -4.32 -12.41 -15.54
C ASP A 431 -4.77 -10.95 -15.61
N LEU A 432 -4.46 -10.27 -16.71
CA LEU A 432 -4.77 -8.85 -16.89
C LEU A 432 -6.26 -8.60 -17.18
N ALA A 433 -7.05 -9.65 -17.41
CA ALA A 433 -8.50 -9.51 -17.62
C ALA A 433 -9.29 -9.49 -16.30
N SER A 434 -8.77 -10.11 -15.25
CA SER A 434 -9.48 -10.23 -13.95
C SER A 434 -8.66 -9.74 -12.76
N ASP A 435 -7.47 -9.17 -13.02
CA ASP A 435 -6.45 -8.82 -12.02
C ASP A 435 -6.05 -9.98 -11.07
N ALA A 436 -6.28 -11.24 -11.48
CA ALA A 436 -5.90 -12.39 -10.66
C ALA A 436 -4.37 -12.53 -10.67
N VAL A 437 -3.79 -12.84 -9.51
CA VAL A 437 -2.34 -12.86 -9.32
C VAL A 437 -1.89 -14.18 -8.72
N ALA A 438 -0.80 -14.74 -9.24
CA ALA A 438 -0.12 -15.88 -8.67
C ALA A 438 1.36 -15.54 -8.41
N ASN A 439 1.86 -15.93 -7.24
CA ASN A 439 3.28 -15.82 -6.89
C ASN A 439 3.94 -17.21 -6.98
N LEU A 440 4.98 -17.31 -7.81
CA LEU A 440 5.80 -18.49 -8.02
C LEU A 440 7.21 -18.23 -7.47
N ARG A 441 7.69 -19.07 -6.55
CA ARG A 441 9.02 -18.97 -5.97
C ARG A 441 9.95 -19.94 -6.69
N LEU A 442 10.56 -19.50 -7.79
CA LEU A 442 11.31 -20.38 -8.69
C LEU A 442 12.83 -20.38 -8.44
N GLY A 443 13.33 -19.38 -7.71
CA GLY A 443 14.75 -19.25 -7.35
C GLY A 443 15.42 -18.03 -7.99
N THR A 444 16.54 -17.60 -7.42
CA THR A 444 17.31 -16.44 -7.87
C THR A 444 18.10 -16.73 -9.15
N GLY A 445 18.55 -15.66 -9.84
CA GLY A 445 19.41 -15.80 -11.03
C GLY A 445 18.67 -15.93 -12.37
N ILE A 446 17.35 -15.77 -12.38
CA ILE A 446 16.53 -15.71 -13.60
C ILE A 446 17.04 -14.57 -14.49
N LYS A 447 17.33 -14.89 -15.76
CA LYS A 447 17.77 -13.94 -16.79
C LYS A 447 16.65 -13.57 -17.75
N PHE A 448 15.88 -14.56 -18.19
CA PHE A 448 14.79 -14.36 -19.13
C PHE A 448 13.58 -15.20 -18.77
N LEU A 449 12.40 -14.62 -18.95
CA LEU A 449 11.13 -15.31 -18.98
C LEU A 449 10.62 -15.38 -20.42
N GLY A 450 9.97 -16.48 -20.77
CA GLY A 450 9.12 -16.60 -21.95
C GLY A 450 7.75 -17.13 -21.53
N LEU A 451 6.67 -16.66 -22.13
CA LEU A 451 5.33 -17.17 -21.85
C LEU A 451 4.65 -17.47 -23.18
N ASP A 452 4.24 -18.72 -23.35
CA ASP A 452 3.57 -19.18 -24.56
C ASP A 452 2.05 -19.11 -24.41
N ALA A 453 1.34 -18.98 -25.53
CA ALA A 453 -0.12 -18.96 -25.56
C ALA A 453 -0.78 -20.23 -25.02
N ASP A 454 -0.04 -21.34 -24.93
CA ASP A 454 -0.52 -22.62 -24.39
C ASP A 454 -0.34 -22.74 -22.86
N GLY A 455 0.12 -21.67 -22.20
CA GLY A 455 0.38 -21.65 -20.76
C GLY A 455 1.73 -22.23 -20.35
N THR A 456 2.68 -22.39 -21.28
CA THR A 456 4.05 -22.78 -20.93
C THR A 456 4.87 -21.55 -20.53
N LEU A 457 5.38 -21.54 -19.30
CA LEU A 457 6.32 -20.54 -18.78
C LEU A 457 7.75 -21.07 -18.92
N HIS A 458 8.57 -20.40 -19.72
CA HIS A 458 9.99 -20.66 -19.86
C HIS A 458 10.77 -19.79 -18.88
N VAL A 459 11.62 -20.42 -18.07
CA VAL A 459 12.48 -19.75 -17.10
C VAL A 459 13.92 -20.04 -17.46
N THR A 460 14.65 -19.02 -17.88
CA THR A 460 16.04 -19.14 -18.31
C THR A 460 16.95 -18.57 -17.23
N ASP A 461 17.86 -19.39 -16.72
CA ASP A 461 18.95 -19.00 -15.83
C ASP A 461 20.27 -18.87 -16.62
N ALA A 462 21.42 -18.89 -15.96
CA ALA A 462 22.71 -18.80 -16.64
C ALA A 462 23.13 -20.09 -17.39
N GLU A 463 22.53 -21.23 -17.06
CA GLU A 463 22.97 -22.56 -17.50
C GLU A 463 21.96 -23.27 -18.41
N SER A 464 20.67 -22.95 -18.28
CA SER A 464 19.56 -23.73 -18.81
C SER A 464 18.26 -22.93 -18.93
N THR A 465 17.33 -23.48 -19.71
CA THR A 465 15.93 -23.05 -19.77
C THR A 465 15.04 -24.18 -19.29
N ALA A 466 14.23 -23.91 -18.26
CA ALA A 466 13.19 -24.81 -17.78
C ALA A 466 11.84 -24.41 -18.38
N ALA A 467 11.10 -25.37 -18.93
CA ALA A 467 9.75 -25.17 -19.44
C ALA A 467 8.72 -25.70 -18.43
N LEU A 468 7.91 -24.81 -17.86
CA LEU A 468 6.91 -25.11 -16.85
C LEU A 468 5.52 -25.05 -17.49
N ARG A 469 4.76 -26.14 -17.42
CA ARG A 469 3.33 -26.12 -17.76
C ARG A 469 2.56 -25.50 -16.61
N LEU A 470 1.88 -24.38 -16.85
CA LEU A 470 0.97 -23.77 -15.89
C LEU A 470 -0.41 -24.43 -15.97
N ASP A 471 -0.99 -24.78 -14.81
CA ASP A 471 -2.40 -25.13 -14.69
C ASP A 471 -3.18 -23.85 -14.38
N LEU A 472 -3.74 -23.21 -15.40
CA LEU A 472 -4.34 -21.86 -15.27
C LEU A 472 -5.50 -21.81 -14.27
N ALA A 473 -6.26 -22.90 -14.14
CA ALA A 473 -7.36 -22.97 -13.18
C ALA A 473 -6.85 -23.00 -11.74
N LYS A 474 -5.78 -23.75 -11.47
CA LYS A 474 -5.15 -23.78 -10.13
C LYS A 474 -4.24 -22.58 -9.88
N LEU A 475 -3.71 -21.97 -10.94
CA LEU A 475 -2.89 -20.77 -10.87
C LEU A 475 -3.72 -19.58 -10.37
N TRP A 476 -4.96 -19.46 -10.86
CA TRP A 476 -5.91 -18.42 -10.48
C TRP A 476 -7.26 -19.01 -10.04
N PRO A 477 -7.31 -19.68 -8.87
CA PRO A 477 -8.52 -20.38 -8.42
C PRO A 477 -9.71 -19.43 -8.19
N HIS A 478 -9.43 -18.13 -8.00
CA HIS A 478 -10.44 -17.09 -7.76
C HIS A 478 -10.65 -16.17 -8.96
N ARG A 479 -10.23 -16.55 -10.17
CA ARG A 479 -10.43 -15.73 -11.37
C ARG A 479 -11.91 -15.41 -11.60
N ASP A 480 -12.76 -16.42 -11.58
CA ASP A 480 -14.20 -16.26 -11.82
C ASP A 480 -14.89 -15.53 -10.66
N LEU A 481 -14.32 -15.61 -9.45
CA LEU A 481 -14.71 -14.79 -8.32
C LEU A 481 -14.47 -13.31 -8.60
N GLN A 482 -13.30 -12.93 -9.10
CA GLN A 482 -12.97 -11.54 -9.42
C GLN A 482 -13.90 -10.95 -10.49
N LEU A 483 -14.15 -11.69 -11.57
CA LEU A 483 -15.06 -11.23 -12.64
C LEU A 483 -16.50 -11.03 -12.13
N ARG A 484 -16.96 -11.88 -11.21
CA ARG A 484 -18.28 -11.71 -10.58
C ARG A 484 -18.31 -10.53 -9.61
N LEU A 485 -17.22 -10.24 -8.91
CA LEU A 485 -17.15 -9.05 -8.03
C LEU A 485 -17.39 -7.76 -8.81
N GLU A 486 -16.82 -7.63 -10.00
CA GLU A 486 -16.99 -6.46 -10.86
C GLU A 486 -18.42 -6.28 -11.38
N SER A 487 -19.19 -7.36 -11.46
CA SER A 487 -20.58 -7.31 -11.95
C SER A 487 -21.59 -6.71 -10.95
N VAL A 488 -21.19 -6.57 -9.69
CA VAL A 488 -22.03 -6.02 -8.62
C VAL A 488 -21.80 -4.51 -8.50
N ASP A 489 -22.88 -3.73 -8.45
CA ASP A 489 -22.80 -2.28 -8.24
C ASP A 489 -22.57 -1.94 -6.76
N TRP A 490 -21.35 -2.15 -6.28
CA TRP A 490 -20.93 -1.90 -4.90
C TRP A 490 -21.07 -0.43 -4.47
N GLY A 491 -21.05 0.50 -5.42
CA GLY A 491 -21.21 1.93 -5.15
C GLY A 491 -22.63 2.29 -4.69
N SER A 492 -23.62 1.50 -5.08
CA SER A 492 -25.02 1.64 -4.63
C SER A 492 -25.28 1.06 -3.22
N LEU A 493 -24.33 0.28 -2.70
CA LEU A 493 -24.47 -0.46 -1.44
C LEU A 493 -23.79 0.28 -0.28
N TRP A 494 -24.24 -0.02 0.94
CA TRP A 494 -23.76 0.60 2.18
C TRP A 494 -23.19 -0.45 3.12
N THR A 495 -22.04 -0.11 3.70
CA THR A 495 -21.38 -0.79 4.80
C THR A 495 -21.73 -0.10 6.12
N ALA A 496 -21.30 -0.66 7.25
CA ALA A 496 -21.43 -0.02 8.56
C ALA A 496 -20.69 1.32 8.68
N ARG A 497 -19.75 1.63 7.77
CA ARG A 497 -18.89 2.82 7.82
C ARG A 497 -18.94 3.69 6.57
N GLY A 498 -19.88 3.44 5.65
CA GLY A 498 -20.01 4.22 4.41
C GLY A 498 -20.28 3.38 3.16
N PRO A 499 -20.15 3.95 1.95
CA PRO A 499 -20.42 3.26 0.69
C PRO A 499 -19.54 2.03 0.44
N GLY A 500 -20.07 1.01 -0.24
CA GLY A 500 -19.43 -0.30 -0.44
C GLY A 500 -18.27 -0.40 -1.42
N HIS A 501 -17.76 0.70 -1.94
CA HIS A 501 -16.70 0.75 -2.97
C HIS A 501 -15.42 -0.03 -2.63
N MET A 502 -15.07 -0.18 -1.35
CA MET A 502 -13.87 -0.90 -0.91
C MET A 502 -14.03 -2.42 -0.86
N ILE A 503 -15.26 -2.94 -0.90
CA ILE A 503 -15.51 -4.37 -0.68
C ILE A 503 -14.87 -5.26 -1.76
N PRO A 504 -14.95 -4.96 -3.07
CA PRO A 504 -14.33 -5.78 -4.11
C PRO A 504 -12.82 -5.90 -3.94
N GLU A 505 -12.15 -4.78 -3.69
CA GLU A 505 -10.70 -4.73 -3.50
C GLU A 505 -10.28 -5.57 -2.28
N LEU A 506 -11.03 -5.48 -1.18
CA LEU A 506 -10.75 -6.24 0.02
C LEU A 506 -11.00 -7.74 -0.19
N ILE A 507 -12.13 -8.15 -0.79
CA ILE A 507 -12.39 -9.55 -1.12
C ILE A 507 -11.29 -10.08 -2.06
N GLY A 508 -10.86 -9.28 -3.04
CA GLY A 508 -9.74 -9.62 -3.89
C GLY A 508 -8.45 -9.83 -3.10
N LYS A 509 -8.14 -8.99 -2.10
CA LYS A 509 -6.96 -9.16 -1.23
C LYS A 509 -7.01 -10.41 -0.35
N VAL A 510 -8.19 -10.92 -0.01
CA VAL A 510 -8.32 -12.20 0.73
C VAL A 510 -7.78 -13.38 -0.08
N THR A 511 -7.73 -13.28 -1.41
CA THR A 511 -7.13 -14.29 -2.31
C THR A 511 -5.60 -14.32 -2.29
N SER A 512 -4.96 -13.37 -1.60
CA SER A 512 -3.50 -13.23 -1.60
C SER A 512 -2.78 -14.43 -0.98
N ASP A 513 -1.70 -14.88 -1.63
CA ASP A 513 -0.75 -15.84 -1.07
C ASP A 513 -0.02 -15.30 0.18
N ASP A 514 0.03 -13.97 0.33
CA ASP A 514 0.58 -13.33 1.53
C ASP A 514 -0.44 -13.35 2.68
N LYS A 515 -0.14 -14.15 3.71
CA LYS A 515 -1.02 -14.38 4.85
C LYS A 515 -1.40 -13.08 5.57
N LYS A 516 -0.48 -12.13 5.70
CA LYS A 516 -0.73 -10.86 6.39
C LYS A 516 -1.71 -10.00 5.62
N THR A 517 -1.46 -9.79 4.32
CA THR A 517 -2.38 -9.07 3.42
C THR A 517 -3.78 -9.70 3.41
N ALA A 518 -3.86 -11.03 3.30
CA ALA A 518 -5.14 -11.73 3.31
C ALA A 518 -5.88 -11.54 4.64
N MET A 519 -5.17 -11.66 5.77
CA MET A 519 -5.75 -11.51 7.11
C MET A 519 -6.20 -10.08 7.40
N ASP A 520 -5.39 -9.08 7.04
CA ASP A 520 -5.72 -7.66 7.18
C ASP A 520 -6.97 -7.32 6.36
N ALA A 521 -7.09 -7.87 5.15
CA ALA A 521 -8.28 -7.70 4.33
C ALA A 521 -9.53 -8.31 4.96
N VAL A 522 -9.44 -9.51 5.57
CA VAL A 522 -10.56 -10.10 6.32
C VAL A 522 -10.94 -9.23 7.51
N HIS A 523 -9.97 -8.68 8.26
CA HIS A 523 -10.25 -7.77 9.37
C HIS A 523 -10.94 -6.48 8.93
N ASP A 524 -10.53 -5.91 7.80
CA ASP A 524 -11.18 -4.71 7.26
C ASP A 524 -12.58 -5.02 6.73
N LEU A 525 -12.79 -6.17 6.07
CA LEU A 525 -14.12 -6.65 5.71
C LEU A 525 -15.00 -6.83 6.94
N TYR A 526 -14.46 -7.38 8.02
CA TYR A 526 -15.18 -7.52 9.29
C TYR A 526 -15.65 -6.16 9.81
N ARG A 527 -14.76 -5.17 9.85
CA ARG A 527 -15.09 -3.80 10.31
C ARG A 527 -16.14 -3.09 9.46
N LEU A 528 -16.26 -3.45 8.17
CA LEU A 528 -17.19 -2.83 7.23
C LEU A 528 -18.53 -3.57 7.17
N LEU A 529 -18.51 -4.90 7.19
CA LEU A 529 -19.70 -5.71 6.97
C LEU A 529 -20.42 -6.07 8.27
N VAL A 530 -19.70 -6.23 9.38
CA VAL A 530 -20.27 -6.60 10.68
C VAL A 530 -20.52 -5.35 11.52
N SER A 531 -21.77 -5.15 11.95
CA SER A 531 -22.14 -4.13 12.92
C SER A 531 -23.37 -4.55 13.71
N LYS A 532 -23.34 -4.29 15.01
CA LYS A 532 -24.46 -4.57 15.93
C LYS A 532 -25.59 -3.55 15.81
N GLU A 533 -25.30 -2.35 15.31
CA GLU A 533 -26.21 -1.21 15.34
C GLU A 533 -26.76 -0.82 13.96
N ALA A 534 -26.05 -1.16 12.88
CA ALA A 534 -26.41 -0.81 11.50
C ALA A 534 -26.15 -1.97 10.53
N SER A 535 -27.20 -2.48 9.89
CA SER A 535 -27.09 -3.54 8.87
C SER A 535 -26.35 -3.04 7.62
N SER A 536 -25.40 -3.83 7.11
CA SER A 536 -24.69 -3.56 5.86
C SER A 536 -25.48 -4.13 4.68
N THR A 537 -25.98 -3.29 3.76
CA THR A 537 -26.58 -3.79 2.51
C THR A 537 -25.52 -4.42 1.58
N ALA A 538 -24.25 -4.07 1.77
CA ALA A 538 -23.12 -4.71 1.09
C ALA A 538 -22.83 -6.12 1.60
N ALA A 539 -23.27 -6.51 2.81
CA ALA A 539 -23.03 -7.85 3.35
C ALA A 539 -23.73 -8.95 2.54
N VAL A 540 -24.98 -8.72 2.10
CA VAL A 540 -25.77 -9.70 1.35
C VAL A 540 -25.05 -10.17 0.08
N PRO A 541 -24.63 -9.30 -0.85
CA PRO A 541 -23.88 -9.72 -2.03
C PRO A 541 -22.44 -10.17 -1.72
N ALA A 542 -21.87 -9.82 -0.56
CA ALA A 542 -20.53 -10.30 -0.16
C ALA A 542 -20.53 -11.76 0.30
N ILE A 543 -21.60 -12.24 0.95
CA ILE A 543 -21.67 -13.58 1.55
C ILE A 543 -21.29 -14.71 0.57
N PRO A 544 -21.82 -14.79 -0.67
CA PRO A 544 -21.44 -15.86 -1.60
C PRO A 544 -19.94 -15.91 -1.88
N PHE A 545 -19.27 -14.76 -1.97
CA PHE A 545 -17.83 -14.67 -2.20
C PHE A 545 -17.04 -15.10 -0.96
N LEU A 546 -17.46 -14.67 0.23
CA LEU A 546 -16.82 -15.06 1.49
C LEU A 546 -16.93 -16.58 1.72
N VAL A 547 -18.08 -17.17 1.40
CA VAL A 547 -18.32 -18.61 1.49
C VAL A 547 -17.42 -19.36 0.52
N GLU A 548 -17.33 -18.91 -0.73
CA GLU A 548 -16.45 -19.52 -1.72
C GLU A 548 -14.98 -19.49 -1.28
N LEU A 549 -14.50 -18.36 -0.80
CA LEU A 549 -13.14 -18.20 -0.25
C LEU A 549 -12.92 -19.06 1.01
N MET A 550 -13.94 -19.22 1.84
CA MET A 550 -13.87 -20.08 3.03
C MET A 550 -13.80 -21.57 2.64
N THR A 551 -14.52 -21.97 1.59
CA THR A 551 -14.53 -23.35 1.12
C THR A 551 -13.28 -23.73 0.32
N ASP A 552 -12.47 -22.76 -0.10
CA ASP A 552 -11.17 -23.04 -0.71
C ASP A 552 -10.18 -23.56 0.35
N PRO A 553 -9.74 -24.83 0.24
CA PRO A 553 -8.81 -25.42 1.22
C PRO A 553 -7.44 -24.74 1.23
N ASP A 554 -7.04 -24.05 0.15
CA ASP A 554 -5.75 -23.36 0.05
C ASP A 554 -5.77 -21.95 0.65
N ASN A 555 -6.94 -21.44 1.00
CA ASN A 555 -7.09 -20.12 1.59
C ASN A 555 -6.57 -20.11 3.03
N ARG A 556 -5.58 -19.25 3.32
CA ARG A 556 -4.93 -19.17 4.64
C ARG A 556 -5.73 -18.43 5.70
N SER A 557 -6.87 -17.85 5.32
CA SER A 557 -7.72 -17.03 6.18
C SER A 557 -9.04 -17.71 6.55
N ARG A 558 -9.19 -19.01 6.23
CA ARG A 558 -10.40 -19.81 6.46
C ARG A 558 -11.02 -19.63 7.85
N SER A 559 -10.25 -19.83 8.92
CA SER A 559 -10.77 -19.69 10.29
C SER A 559 -11.40 -18.32 10.56
N THR A 560 -10.78 -17.25 10.05
CA THR A 560 -11.23 -15.87 10.25
C THR A 560 -12.40 -15.51 9.33
N LEU A 561 -12.43 -16.06 8.11
CA LEU A 561 -13.57 -15.95 7.19
C LEU A 561 -14.82 -16.62 7.76
N LEU A 562 -14.68 -17.81 8.36
CA LEU A 562 -15.82 -18.49 8.98
C LEU A 562 -16.37 -17.70 10.17
N LEU A 563 -15.50 -17.09 10.98
CA LEU A 563 -15.92 -16.20 12.06
C LEU A 563 -16.65 -14.97 11.53
N LEU A 564 -16.13 -14.34 10.47
CA LEU A 564 -16.82 -13.24 9.79
C LEU A 564 -18.22 -13.67 9.33
N ILE A 565 -18.36 -14.84 8.70
CA ILE A 565 -19.66 -15.36 8.24
C ILE A 565 -20.60 -15.65 9.43
N ALA A 566 -20.07 -16.21 10.52
CA ALA A 566 -20.83 -16.45 11.76
C ALA A 566 -21.37 -15.14 12.35
N ASP A 567 -20.55 -14.10 12.42
CA ASP A 567 -20.93 -12.80 12.97
C ASP A 567 -21.85 -12.02 12.01
N LEU A 568 -21.82 -12.30 10.71
CA LEU A 568 -22.85 -11.83 9.78
C LEU A 568 -24.22 -12.49 10.06
N ALA A 569 -24.29 -13.66 10.69
CA ALA A 569 -25.55 -14.24 11.13
C ALA A 569 -26.05 -13.67 12.48
N ASP A 570 -25.19 -13.05 13.29
CA ASP A 570 -25.58 -12.42 14.57
C ASP A 570 -26.26 -11.05 14.32
N VAL A 571 -27.54 -11.10 13.98
CA VAL A 571 -28.35 -9.90 13.69
C VAL A 571 -29.31 -9.52 14.84
N HIS A 572 -29.11 -10.07 16.04
CA HIS A 572 -30.07 -9.95 17.16
C HIS A 572 -30.37 -8.52 17.62
N GLN A 573 -29.48 -7.56 17.35
CA GLN A 573 -29.65 -6.15 17.70
C GLN A 573 -29.96 -5.23 16.50
N ALA A 574 -30.07 -5.79 15.28
CA ALA A 574 -30.27 -5.01 14.07
C ALA A 574 -31.69 -4.40 14.01
N ARG A 575 -31.80 -3.07 14.05
CA ARG A 575 -33.08 -2.35 13.96
C ARG A 575 -33.55 -2.25 12.50
N GLY A 576 -34.86 -2.42 12.27
CA GLY A 576 -35.51 -2.06 11.00
C GLY A 576 -35.58 -3.15 9.90
N GLY A 577 -35.52 -4.45 10.25
CA GLY A 577 -35.78 -5.58 9.33
C GLY A 577 -34.70 -5.85 8.28
N ARG A 578 -33.63 -5.06 8.24
CA ARG A 578 -32.53 -5.22 7.28
C ARG A 578 -31.52 -6.31 7.66
N GLY A 579 -31.50 -6.76 8.91
CA GLY A 579 -30.76 -7.95 9.35
C GLY A 579 -31.34 -9.26 8.78
N ASP A 580 -32.63 -9.29 8.43
CA ASP A 580 -33.31 -10.50 7.97
C ASP A 580 -32.78 -10.98 6.61
N ALA A 581 -32.46 -10.05 5.70
CA ALA A 581 -31.89 -10.38 4.39
C ALA A 581 -30.47 -10.94 4.50
N GLN A 582 -29.67 -10.40 5.42
CA GLN A 582 -28.32 -10.88 5.72
C GLN A 582 -28.36 -12.27 6.33
N LEU A 583 -29.20 -12.47 7.36
CA LEU A 583 -29.42 -13.77 7.98
C LEU A 583 -29.97 -14.80 6.98
N ALA A 584 -30.89 -14.40 6.09
CA ALA A 584 -31.41 -15.27 5.04
C ALA A 584 -30.31 -15.73 4.07
N ALA A 585 -29.44 -14.81 3.62
CA ALA A 585 -28.32 -15.13 2.76
C ALA A 585 -27.31 -16.07 3.43
N VAL A 586 -27.01 -15.87 4.72
CA VAL A 586 -26.13 -16.79 5.47
C VAL A 586 -26.80 -18.17 5.65
N ARG A 587 -28.11 -18.22 5.96
CA ARG A 587 -28.87 -19.47 6.06
C ARG A 587 -28.91 -20.25 4.74
N GLU A 588 -28.94 -19.57 3.60
CA GLU A 588 -28.85 -20.20 2.29
C GLU A 588 -27.49 -20.87 2.05
N ALA A 589 -26.40 -20.26 2.56
CA ALA A 589 -25.05 -20.80 2.48
C ALA A 589 -24.74 -21.88 3.54
N LEU A 590 -25.51 -21.95 4.63
CA LEU A 590 -25.26 -22.87 5.75
C LEU A 590 -25.08 -24.35 5.33
N PRO A 591 -25.88 -24.93 4.41
CA PRO A 591 -25.72 -26.34 4.01
C PRO A 591 -24.33 -26.70 3.48
N VAL A 592 -23.66 -25.78 2.75
CA VAL A 592 -22.33 -26.04 2.19
C VAL A 592 -21.21 -25.90 3.23
N LEU A 593 -21.50 -25.35 4.41
CA LEU A 593 -20.54 -25.14 5.50
C LEU A 593 -20.62 -26.21 6.60
N ARG A 594 -21.65 -27.06 6.63
CA ARG A 594 -21.86 -28.05 7.71
C ARG A 594 -20.75 -29.08 7.88
N TYR A 595 -20.00 -29.39 6.82
CA TYR A 595 -18.87 -30.32 6.92
C TYR A 595 -17.76 -29.79 7.84
N LEU A 596 -17.73 -28.49 8.11
CA LEU A 596 -16.72 -27.84 8.94
C LEU A 596 -16.83 -28.18 10.43
N HIS A 597 -17.94 -28.80 10.87
CA HIS A 597 -18.03 -29.38 12.22
C HIS A 597 -17.03 -30.53 12.44
N ASP A 598 -16.62 -31.20 11.35
CA ASP A 598 -15.65 -32.29 11.37
C ASP A 598 -14.25 -31.85 10.91
N ASP A 599 -14.01 -30.54 10.73
CA ASP A 599 -12.71 -30.02 10.29
C ASP A 599 -11.61 -30.32 11.32
N PRO A 600 -10.38 -30.70 10.92
CA PRO A 600 -9.29 -30.98 11.87
C PRO A 600 -8.92 -29.79 12.75
N GLU A 601 -9.14 -28.55 12.30
CA GLU A 601 -8.79 -27.34 13.04
C GLU A 601 -9.83 -26.96 14.10
N GLY A 602 -9.41 -26.90 15.38
CA GLY A 602 -10.27 -26.54 16.50
C GLY A 602 -11.00 -25.18 16.35
N PRO A 603 -10.32 -24.10 15.92
CA PRO A 603 -10.97 -22.80 15.69
C PRO A 603 -12.07 -22.83 14.63
N ILE A 604 -11.90 -23.62 13.56
CA ILE A 604 -12.90 -23.77 12.49
C ILE A 604 -14.15 -24.47 13.04
N ARG A 605 -13.99 -25.57 13.78
CA ARG A 605 -15.12 -26.25 14.42
C ARG A 605 -15.90 -25.35 15.38
N TRP A 606 -15.19 -24.53 16.16
CA TRP A 606 -15.81 -23.57 17.07
C TRP A 606 -16.66 -22.53 16.29
N ALA A 607 -16.09 -21.90 15.27
CA ALA A 607 -16.82 -20.91 14.46
C ALA A 607 -18.00 -21.53 13.69
N ALA A 608 -17.90 -22.79 13.24
CA ALA A 608 -19.02 -23.51 12.64
C ALA A 608 -20.19 -23.70 13.63
N ASN A 609 -19.89 -23.99 14.90
CA ASN A 609 -20.92 -24.10 15.94
C ASN A 609 -21.57 -22.75 16.27
N GLU A 610 -20.80 -21.66 16.28
CA GLU A 610 -21.34 -20.30 16.44
C GLU A 610 -22.26 -19.92 15.28
N LEU A 611 -21.85 -20.23 14.05
CA LEU A 611 -22.66 -19.99 12.85
C LEU A 611 -24.03 -20.69 12.90
N GLU A 612 -24.06 -21.99 13.23
CA GLU A 612 -25.32 -22.74 13.39
C GLU A 612 -26.19 -22.17 14.51
N GLN A 613 -25.59 -21.76 15.64
CA GLN A 613 -26.32 -21.12 16.75
C GLN A 613 -26.98 -19.79 16.31
N ASN A 614 -26.21 -18.91 15.65
CA ASN A 614 -26.70 -17.63 15.17
C ASN A 614 -27.80 -17.82 14.11
N CYS A 615 -27.69 -18.85 13.27
CA CYS A 615 -28.70 -19.20 12.29
C CYS A 615 -29.95 -19.86 12.88
N ALA A 616 -29.86 -20.53 14.03
CA ALA A 616 -30.98 -21.22 14.69
C ALA A 616 -31.88 -20.30 15.53
N ALA A 617 -31.34 -19.17 15.98
CA ALA A 617 -32.09 -18.21 16.79
C ALA A 617 -33.26 -17.57 16.01
N ARG A 618 -34.41 -17.47 16.68
CA ARG A 618 -35.72 -17.09 16.13
C ARG A 618 -36.04 -15.62 16.31
#